data_AF-A0A950RPV3-F1
#
_entry.id   AF-A0A950RPV3-F1
#
_cell.length_a   1.000
_cell.length_b   1.000
_cell.length_c   1.000
_cell.angle_alpha   90.00
_cell.angle_beta   90.00
_cell.angle_gamma   90.00
#
_symmetry.space_group_name_H-M   'P 1'
#
loop_
_entity.id
_entity.type
_entity.pdbx_description
1 polymer ?
#
loop_
_entity_poly.entity_id
_entity_poly.type
_entity_poly.pdbx_seq_one_letter_code
_entity_poly.pdbx_strand_id
1 'polypeptide(L)'
;MRTFRFCFLWAPALVFLAAAGADGDVIIFKDGFSLQGKITQENEPYKDPLSDNVVVLQKGFIMLDDVARRISFSHTELGSVNKNDPSNNLEIVKQDFRLGRQFAAQLPGILEMDEATPWDAKWERL
;
A
#
# COMPACT_ATOMS: atom_id res chain seq x y z
N MET A 1 -55.93 30.78 1.80
CA MET A 1 -55.97 29.31 1.65
C MET A 1 -54.94 28.92 0.60
N ARG A 2 -54.19 27.83 0.82
CA ARG A 2 -53.21 27.16 -0.07
C ARG A 2 -51.72 27.53 0.10
N THR A 3 -51.18 26.87 1.12
CA THR A 3 -49.84 26.34 1.33
C THR A 3 -49.03 25.96 0.09
N PHE A 4 -47.81 26.50 -0.04
CA PHE A 4 -46.73 25.93 -0.85
C PHE A 4 -45.83 25.06 0.04
N ARG A 5 -46.07 23.75 0.02
CA ARG A 5 -45.22 22.70 0.64
C ARG A 5 -44.69 21.81 -0.48
N PHE A 6 -43.56 22.16 -1.09
CA PHE A 6 -42.84 21.26 -2.00
C PHE A 6 -41.38 21.72 -2.10
N CYS A 7 -40.55 21.36 -1.12
CA CYS A 7 -39.10 21.63 -1.21
C CYS A 7 -38.22 20.60 -0.49
N PHE A 8 -38.73 19.39 -0.22
CA PHE A 8 -38.01 18.39 0.58
C PHE A 8 -38.15 16.96 0.02
N LEU A 9 -37.94 16.78 -1.28
CA LEU A 9 -37.98 15.43 -1.90
C LEU A 9 -36.79 15.15 -2.84
N TRP A 10 -35.69 15.90 -2.76
CA TRP A 10 -34.48 15.69 -3.57
C TRP A 10 -33.21 15.39 -2.74
N ALA A 11 -33.33 15.17 -1.43
CA ALA A 11 -32.19 14.89 -0.56
C ALA A 11 -31.71 13.41 -0.49
N PRO A 12 -32.54 12.36 -0.70
CA PRO A 12 -32.04 10.99 -0.47
C PRO A 12 -31.23 10.41 -1.63
N ALA A 13 -31.32 10.97 -2.84
CA ALA A 13 -30.59 10.46 -4.00
C ALA A 13 -29.07 10.77 -3.96
N LEU A 14 -28.67 11.87 -3.29
CA LEU A 14 -27.27 12.25 -3.21
C LEU A 14 -26.46 11.41 -2.21
N VAL A 15 -27.13 10.76 -1.25
CA VAL A 15 -26.48 9.95 -0.21
C VAL A 15 -26.12 8.55 -0.72
N PHE A 16 -26.86 8.01 -1.69
CA PHE A 16 -26.58 6.69 -2.26
C PHE A 16 -25.42 6.66 -3.26
N LEU A 17 -24.98 7.81 -3.79
CA LEU A 17 -23.86 7.88 -4.73
C LEU A 17 -22.48 7.83 -4.04
N ALA A 18 -22.43 7.98 -2.71
CA ALA A 18 -21.18 7.98 -1.95
C ALA A 18 -20.71 6.59 -1.49
N ALA A 19 -21.51 5.54 -1.74
CA ALA A 19 -21.23 4.18 -1.26
C ALA A 19 -20.70 3.23 -2.34
N ALA A 20 -20.26 3.74 -3.49
CA ALA A 20 -19.47 2.95 -4.43
C ALA A 20 -18.08 2.70 -3.83
N GLY A 21 -18.01 1.65 -2.99
CA GLY A 21 -16.75 1.14 -2.45
C GLY A 21 -15.80 0.86 -3.60
N ALA A 22 -14.59 1.41 -3.50
CA ALA A 22 -13.52 1.10 -4.42
C ALA A 22 -13.05 -0.33 -4.16
N ASP A 23 -13.46 -1.26 -5.02
CA ASP A 23 -12.84 -2.58 -5.14
C ASP A 23 -11.40 -2.37 -5.65
N GLY A 24 -10.48 -2.16 -4.71
CA GLY A 24 -9.06 -1.94 -4.97
C GLY A 24 -8.22 -3.06 -4.39
N ASP A 25 -7.23 -3.51 -5.16
CA ASP A 25 -6.18 -4.39 -4.69
C ASP A 25 -5.39 -3.73 -3.55
N VAL A 26 -4.82 -4.54 -2.64
CA VAL A 26 -4.05 -4.04 -1.50
C VAL A 26 -2.60 -4.48 -1.60
N ILE A 27 -1.68 -3.53 -1.49
CA ILE A 27 -0.24 -3.77 -1.35
C ILE A 27 0.13 -3.54 0.12
N ILE A 28 0.74 -4.53 0.75
CA ILE A 28 1.22 -4.46 2.14
C ILE A 28 2.74 -4.37 2.13
N PHE A 29 3.27 -3.34 2.78
CA PHE A 29 4.69 -3.10 2.94
C PHE A 29 5.22 -3.77 4.21
N LYS A 30 6.55 -3.97 4.27
CA LYS A 30 7.22 -4.67 5.39
C LYS A 30 7.13 -3.92 6.72
N ASP A 31 6.93 -2.61 6.68
CA ASP A 31 6.72 -1.74 7.84
C ASP A 31 5.27 -1.76 8.35
N GLY A 32 4.39 -2.52 7.71
CA GLY A 32 2.97 -2.61 8.04
C GLY A 32 2.12 -1.51 7.39
N PHE A 33 2.72 -0.64 6.57
CA PHE A 33 1.94 0.29 5.76
C PHE A 33 1.18 -0.47 4.67
N SER A 34 -0.02 -0.01 4.32
CA SER A 34 -0.78 -0.58 3.22
C SER A 34 -1.27 0.50 2.27
N LEU A 35 -1.26 0.17 0.99
CA LEU A 35 -1.84 1.00 -0.07
C LEU A 35 -2.94 0.22 -0.76
N GLN A 36 -4.06 0.87 -0.99
CA GLN A 36 -5.18 0.31 -1.73
C GLN A 36 -5.30 1.04 -3.06
N GLY A 37 -5.55 0.30 -4.14
CA GLY A 37 -5.68 0.88 -5.46
C GLY A 37 -5.79 -0.20 -6.53
N LYS A 38 -5.96 0.21 -7.78
CA LYS A 38 -6.04 -0.74 -8.88
C LYS A 38 -4.64 -1.13 -9.34
N ILE A 39 -4.30 -2.43 -9.27
CA ILE A 39 -3.04 -2.91 -9.82
C ILE A 39 -3.20 -3.13 -11.32
N THR A 40 -2.37 -2.44 -12.11
CA THR A 40 -2.26 -2.61 -13.55
C THR A 40 -0.86 -3.10 -13.88
N GLN A 41 -0.76 -4.06 -14.79
CA GLN A 41 0.51 -4.60 -15.24
C GLN A 41 0.58 -4.50 -16.76
N GLU A 42 1.75 -4.12 -17.27
CA GLU A 42 2.01 -4.14 -18.69
C GLU A 42 2.04 -5.59 -19.21
N ASN A 43 1.36 -5.80 -20.32
CA ASN A 43 1.21 -7.09 -20.96
C ASN A 43 1.68 -6.94 -22.41
N GLU A 44 2.61 -7.79 -22.83
CA GLU A 44 3.10 -7.83 -24.20
C GLU A 44 2.56 -9.10 -24.86
N PRO A 45 1.79 -9.00 -25.96
CA PRO A 45 1.36 -10.17 -26.70
C PRO A 45 2.58 -10.79 -27.40
N TYR A 46 2.94 -12.01 -27.02
CA TYR A 46 4.02 -12.75 -27.62
C TYR A 46 3.44 -13.85 -28.51
N LYS A 47 3.86 -13.87 -29.77
CA LYS A 47 3.47 -14.89 -30.73
C LYS A 47 4.56 -15.97 -30.79
N ASP A 48 4.22 -17.19 -30.41
CA ASP A 48 5.14 -18.32 -30.50
C ASP A 48 5.34 -18.72 -31.98
N PRO A 49 6.58 -18.69 -32.51
CA PRO A 49 6.85 -19.02 -33.90
C PRO A 49 6.62 -20.50 -34.25
N LEU A 50 6.59 -21.40 -33.26
CA LEU A 50 6.43 -22.84 -33.52
C LEU A 50 4.95 -23.26 -33.54
N SER A 51 4.13 -22.71 -32.65
CA SER A 51 2.73 -23.12 -32.48
C SER A 51 1.71 -22.12 -33.05
N ASP A 52 2.16 -20.96 -33.53
CA ASP A 52 1.32 -19.83 -33.98
C ASP A 52 0.37 -19.26 -32.91
N ASN A 53 0.47 -19.75 -31.67
CA ASN A 53 -0.36 -19.30 -30.56
C ASN A 53 0.11 -17.94 -30.03
N VAL A 54 -0.84 -17.08 -29.69
CA VAL A 54 -0.59 -15.81 -29.01
C VAL A 54 -0.75 -16.03 -27.51
N VAL A 55 0.36 -15.88 -26.79
CA VAL A 55 0.39 -15.93 -25.33
C VAL A 55 0.65 -14.52 -24.83
N VAL A 56 -0.15 -14.07 -23.85
CA VAL A 56 0.06 -12.78 -23.20
C VAL A 56 1.11 -12.95 -22.13
N LEU A 57 2.31 -12.42 -22.36
CA LEU A 57 3.37 -12.40 -21.36
C LEU A 57 3.24 -11.14 -20.51
N GLN A 58 3.20 -11.35 -19.20
CA GLN A 58 3.28 -10.25 -18.24
C GLN A 58 4.73 -9.75 -18.21
N LYS A 59 4.97 -8.54 -18.71
CA LYS A 59 6.32 -7.97 -18.84
C LYS A 59 6.25 -6.47 -18.59
N GLY A 60 7.24 -5.95 -17.86
CA GLY A 60 7.33 -4.52 -17.53
C GLY A 60 7.09 -4.26 -16.05
N PHE A 61 6.57 -3.10 -15.71
CA PHE A 61 6.37 -2.68 -14.32
C PHE A 61 4.97 -3.03 -13.82
N ILE A 62 4.85 -3.15 -12.50
CA ILE A 62 3.56 -3.28 -11.82
C ILE A 62 3.20 -1.90 -11.29
N MET A 63 2.04 -1.38 -11.68
CA MET A 63 1.57 -0.05 -11.30
C MET A 63 0.38 -0.14 -10.37
N LEU A 64 0.41 0.57 -9.25
CA LEU A 64 -0.73 0.82 -8.40
C LEU A 64 -1.32 2.18 -8.72
N ASP A 65 -2.61 2.22 -9.04
CA ASP A 65 -3.37 3.45 -9.25
C ASP A 65 -4.32 3.70 -8.07
N ASP A 66 -3.95 4.62 -7.18
CA ASP A 66 -4.69 5.04 -5.97
C ASP A 66 -5.44 6.36 -6.25
N VAL A 67 -5.97 6.52 -7.48
CA VAL A 67 -6.74 7.68 -8.00
C VAL A 67 -5.98 9.02 -8.04
N ALA A 68 -5.34 9.41 -6.95
CA ALA A 68 -4.53 10.61 -6.80
C ALA A 68 -3.06 10.39 -7.16
N ARG A 69 -2.59 9.15 -7.19
CA ARG A 69 -1.17 8.81 -7.37
C ARG A 69 -1.01 7.46 -8.06
N ARG A 70 -0.01 7.39 -8.92
CA ARG A 70 0.42 6.18 -9.61
C ARG A 70 1.82 5.79 -9.13
N ILE A 71 1.96 4.59 -8.60
CA ILE A 71 3.21 4.09 -8.03
C ILE A 71 3.63 2.87 -8.84
N SER A 72 4.83 2.91 -9.41
CA SER A 72 5.42 1.81 -10.17
C SER A 72 6.39 1.02 -9.33
N PHE A 73 6.30 -0.30 -9.41
CA PHE A 73 7.19 -1.25 -8.75
C PHE A 73 7.87 -2.12 -9.79
N SER A 74 9.15 -2.43 -9.54
CA SER A 74 9.86 -3.51 -10.24
C SER A 74 9.37 -4.87 -9.73
N HIS A 75 9.40 -5.91 -10.58
CA HIS A 75 9.13 -7.29 -10.17
C HIS A 75 10.03 -7.78 -9.02
N THR A 76 11.21 -7.21 -8.86
CA THR A 76 12.14 -7.57 -7.76
C THR A 76 11.74 -6.98 -6.42
N GLU A 77 10.92 -5.93 -6.41
CA GLU A 77 10.51 -5.21 -5.20
C GLU A 77 9.23 -5.80 -4.58
N LEU A 78 8.45 -6.55 -5.37
CA LEU A 78 7.21 -7.19 -4.95
C LEU A 78 7.48 -8.65 -4.56
N GLY A 79 7.12 -9.02 -3.33
CA GLY A 79 7.28 -10.40 -2.84
C GLY A 79 6.23 -11.35 -3.41
N SER A 80 4.95 -11.01 -3.28
CA SER A 80 3.85 -11.75 -3.87
C SER A 80 2.73 -10.79 -4.27
N VAL A 81 2.10 -11.04 -5.41
CA VAL A 81 0.95 -10.29 -5.89
C VAL A 81 -0.19 -11.28 -6.03
N ASN A 82 -1.17 -11.19 -5.12
CA ASN A 82 -2.36 -12.02 -5.19
C ASN A 82 -3.46 -11.19 -5.85
N LYS A 83 -3.73 -11.44 -7.15
CA LYS A 83 -4.78 -10.74 -7.92
C LYS A 83 -6.19 -11.24 -7.61
N ASN A 84 -6.32 -12.17 -6.65
CA ASN A 84 -7.59 -12.72 -6.23
C ASN A 84 -8.18 -11.86 -5.11
N ASP A 85 -9.50 -11.70 -5.15
CA ASP A 85 -10.32 -10.94 -4.22
C ASP A 85 -9.79 -11.04 -2.77
N PRO A 86 -9.32 -9.91 -2.18
CA PRO A 86 -8.72 -9.91 -0.85
C PRO A 86 -9.70 -10.34 0.24
N SER A 87 -11.02 -10.34 -0.04
CA SER A 87 -12.05 -10.79 0.90
C SER A 87 -12.26 -12.31 0.92
N ASN A 88 -11.77 -13.03 -0.10
CA ASN A 88 -12.22 -14.41 -0.35
C ASN A 88 -11.54 -15.46 0.54
N ASN A 89 -10.44 -15.13 1.22
CA ASN A 89 -9.77 -15.97 2.21
C ASN A 89 -8.84 -15.12 3.09
N LEU A 90 -9.39 -14.25 3.93
CA LEU A 90 -8.62 -13.60 5.00
C LEU A 90 -8.33 -14.63 6.10
N GLU A 91 -7.49 -15.62 5.79
CA GLU A 91 -6.71 -16.28 6.83
C GLU A 91 -5.79 -15.17 7.37
N ILE A 92 -6.15 -14.61 8.53
CA ILE A 92 -5.35 -13.60 9.22
C ILE A 92 -4.03 -14.28 9.59
N VAL A 93 -3.06 -14.20 8.68
CA VAL A 93 -1.68 -14.62 8.95
C VAL A 93 -1.10 -13.56 9.86
N LYS A 94 -1.36 -13.71 11.16
CA LYS A 94 -0.69 -12.93 12.19
C LYS A 94 0.75 -13.39 12.23
N GLN A 95 1.62 -12.66 11.54
CA GLN A 95 3.05 -12.90 11.60
C GLN A 95 3.55 -12.39 12.96
N ASP A 96 3.47 -13.24 13.98
CA ASP A 96 4.04 -12.97 15.30
C ASP A 96 5.57 -13.07 15.21
N PHE A 97 6.19 -11.97 14.79
CA PHE A 97 7.62 -11.78 14.99
C PHE A 97 7.89 -11.63 16.48
N ARG A 98 8.14 -12.76 17.15
CA ARG A 98 8.83 -12.72 18.44
C ARG A 98 10.26 -12.32 18.13
N LEU A 99 10.54 -11.01 18.19
CA LEU A 99 11.90 -10.49 18.22
C LEU A 99 12.56 -11.05 19.48
N GLY A 100 13.12 -12.24 19.35
CA GLY A 100 13.88 -12.89 20.39
C GLY A 100 15.09 -12.02 20.67
N ARG A 101 15.22 -11.58 21.92
CA ARG A 101 16.46 -10.98 22.45
C ARG A 101 17.59 -12.02 22.57
N GLN A 102 17.73 -12.93 21.60
CA GLN A 102 18.74 -14.01 21.62
C GLN A 102 20.16 -13.45 21.68
N PHE A 103 20.36 -12.21 21.24
CA PHE A 103 21.63 -11.49 21.31
C PHE A 103 21.52 -10.16 22.06
N ALA A 104 20.58 -10.02 23.01
CA ALA A 104 20.62 -8.89 23.93
C ALA A 104 21.77 -9.09 24.92
N ALA A 105 22.99 -8.85 24.45
CA ALA A 105 24.11 -8.60 25.34
C ALA A 105 23.69 -7.48 26.31
N GLN A 106 24.04 -7.66 27.58
CA GLN A 106 23.86 -6.60 28.56
C GLN A 106 24.72 -5.44 28.07
N LEU A 107 24.06 -4.38 27.57
CA LEU A 107 24.78 -3.17 27.19
C LEU A 107 25.56 -2.71 28.43
N PRO A 108 26.85 -2.36 28.28
CA PRO A 108 27.56 -1.75 29.40
C PRO A 108 26.72 -0.55 29.88
N GLY A 109 26.58 -0.41 31.20
CA GLY A 109 25.95 0.76 31.76
C GLY A 109 26.64 2.01 31.23
N ILE A 110 25.88 3.08 31.02
CA ILE A 110 26.45 4.38 30.65
C ILE A 110 27.44 4.76 31.77
N LEU A 111 28.73 4.67 31.48
CA LEU A 111 29.80 4.88 32.47
C LEU A 111 30.00 6.37 32.75
N GLU A 112 29.81 7.19 31.72
CA GLU A 112 30.04 8.63 31.75
C GLU A 112 29.12 9.27 30.73
N MET A 113 28.55 10.41 31.09
CA MET A 113 27.70 11.21 30.24
C MET A 113 28.43 12.55 30.10
N ASP A 114 29.10 12.74 28.97
CA ASP A 114 29.82 13.98 28.71
C ASP A 114 28.86 15.17 28.79
N GLU A 115 29.33 16.29 29.35
CA GLU A 115 28.55 17.51 29.41
C GLU A 115 28.16 17.97 28.00
N ALA A 116 26.92 18.41 27.85
CA ALA A 116 26.42 18.88 26.56
C ALA A 116 27.12 20.20 26.18
N THR A 117 28.10 20.14 25.27
CA THR A 117 28.78 21.34 24.77
C THR A 117 27.84 22.24 23.96
N PRO A 118 28.01 23.57 24.00
CA PRO A 118 27.19 24.49 23.23
C PRO A 118 27.36 24.25 21.73
N TRP A 119 26.28 24.48 20.99
CA TRP A 119 26.31 24.40 19.53
C TRP A 119 27.07 25.59 18.93
N ASP A 120 27.84 25.34 17.88
CA ASP A 120 28.45 26.40 17.08
C ASP A 120 27.49 26.93 15.99
N ALA A 121 27.93 27.93 15.22
CA ALA A 121 27.14 28.52 14.14
C ALA A 121 26.90 27.57 12.95
N LYS A 122 27.61 26.42 12.89
CA LYS A 122 27.50 25.38 11.86
C LYS A 122 26.70 24.17 12.34
N TRP A 123 26.12 24.23 13.54
CA TRP A 123 25.39 23.13 14.17
C TRP A 123 26.26 21.91 14.50
N GLU A 124 27.51 22.15 14.88
CA GLU A 124 28.44 21.15 15.41
C GLU A 124 28.54 21.27 16.95
N ARG A 125 28.72 20.15 17.64
CA ARG A 125 29.04 20.12 19.08
C ARG A 125 30.55 20.28 19.23
N LEU A 126 30.98 21.24 20.06
CA LEU A 126 32.39 21.48 20.39
C LEU A 126 32.99 20.40 21.28
#